data_AF-A0A5E4NEE8-F1
#
_entry.id   AF-A0A5E4NEE8-F1
#
_cell.length_a   1.000
_cell.length_b   1.000
_cell.length_c   1.000
_cell.angle_alpha   90.00
_cell.angle_beta   90.00
_cell.angle_gamma   90.00
#
_symmetry.space_group_name_H-M   'P 1'
#
loop_
_entity.id
_entity.type
_entity.pdbx_description
1 polymer ?
#
loop_
_entity_poly.entity_id
_entity_poly.type
_entity_poly.pdbx_seq_one_letter_code
_entity_poly.pdbx_strand_id
1 'polypeptide(L)'
;MLPGRGVGCLPDNPLGLSWHDSNWIPMLNSNNVLDYFSERSNPFYDRSCNNEAIKMQRLSMDQLSNMIGLEYCLLHVQEPILYVVRKQHRHSPTHSTPIADFYIVAGIVYQAPDLLSIINSHMMSSAYHLETAFEELNSLARFHPSKGYSWENRRPGQPTGPVTAPPPSPVKVPGKRDTEEASSQFQRLRVDMLLVELTRKFPLPLPQALAAVPQNVINNQQTNEVIKKEVKQEIKQEMVQDVIIKQEAQPINSLSPPMRPPPEKKFKPS
;
A
#
# COMPACT_ATOMS: atom_id res chain seq x y z
N MET A 1 -36.30 13.77 -36.81
CA MET A 1 -36.06 12.37 -36.39
C MET A 1 -35.10 12.41 -35.21
N LEU A 2 -35.61 12.13 -34.01
CA LEU A 2 -34.79 12.10 -32.79
C LEU A 2 -34.07 10.74 -32.74
N PRO A 3 -32.74 10.70 -32.50
CA PRO A 3 -32.05 9.44 -32.34
C PRO A 3 -32.50 8.78 -31.03
N GLY A 4 -32.78 7.48 -31.13
CA GLY A 4 -33.30 6.65 -30.07
C GLY A 4 -32.44 6.70 -28.81
N ARG A 5 -33.15 6.77 -27.67
CA ARG A 5 -32.64 6.57 -26.32
C ARG A 5 -31.83 5.28 -26.30
N GLY A 6 -30.50 5.41 -26.20
CA GLY A 6 -29.58 4.29 -26.18
C GLY A 6 -29.96 3.28 -25.10
N VAL A 7 -30.20 2.05 -25.51
CA VAL A 7 -30.03 0.88 -24.65
C VAL A 7 -28.62 0.99 -24.10
N GLY A 8 -28.48 1.11 -22.78
CA GLY A 8 -27.19 1.30 -22.12
C GLY A 8 -26.22 0.20 -22.52
N CYS A 9 -25.31 0.51 -23.43
CA CYS A 9 -24.16 -0.32 -23.74
C CYS A 9 -23.30 -0.28 -22.48
N LEU A 10 -23.21 -1.41 -21.78
CA LEU A 10 -22.27 -1.53 -20.66
C LEU A 10 -20.87 -1.22 -21.21
N PRO A 11 -20.03 -0.47 -20.48
CA PRO A 11 -18.66 -0.24 -20.89
C PRO A 11 -17.94 -1.57 -21.14
N ASP A 12 -17.02 -1.60 -22.10
CA ASP A 12 -16.31 -2.81 -22.56
C ASP A 12 -15.63 -3.60 -21.42
N ASN A 13 -15.38 -2.96 -20.27
CA ASN A 13 -14.90 -3.61 -19.06
C ASN A 13 -15.85 -3.35 -17.86
N PRO A 14 -16.58 -4.37 -17.39
CA PRO A 14 -17.51 -4.21 -16.27
C PRO A 14 -16.80 -4.13 -14.91
N LEU A 15 -15.50 -4.45 -14.83
CA LEU A 15 -14.71 -4.37 -13.58
C LEU A 15 -14.48 -2.93 -13.09
N GLY A 16 -14.57 -1.94 -13.97
CA GLY A 16 -14.45 -0.53 -13.62
C GLY A 16 -15.78 0.14 -13.25
N LEU A 17 -16.90 -0.58 -13.39
CA LEU A 17 -18.23 -0.05 -13.12
C LEU A 17 -18.58 -0.23 -11.65
N SER A 18 -19.25 0.77 -11.07
CA SER A 18 -19.87 0.66 -9.75
C SER A 18 -21.28 1.20 -9.81
N TRP A 19 -22.14 0.67 -8.96
CA TRP A 19 -23.53 1.09 -8.87
C TRP A 19 -23.98 1.14 -7.42
N HIS A 20 -24.82 2.11 -7.06
CA HIS A 20 -25.45 2.17 -5.75
C HIS A 20 -26.79 2.92 -5.82
N ASP A 21 -27.70 2.60 -4.90
CA ASP A 21 -28.90 3.41 -4.63
C ASP A 21 -28.93 3.81 -3.15
N SER A 22 -28.84 5.12 -2.91
CA SER A 22 -28.78 5.74 -1.58
C SER A 22 -30.02 5.47 -0.73
N ASN A 23 -31.17 5.18 -1.33
CA ASN A 23 -32.41 4.95 -0.58
C ASN A 23 -32.36 3.66 0.24
N TRP A 24 -31.62 2.66 -0.24
CA TRP A 24 -31.53 1.34 0.36
C TRP A 24 -30.43 1.21 1.41
N ILE A 25 -29.39 2.05 1.34
CA ILE A 25 -28.22 2.01 2.23
C ILE A 25 -28.58 1.93 3.73
N PRO A 26 -29.49 2.76 4.28
CA PRO A 26 -29.78 2.74 5.72
C PRO A 26 -30.58 1.50 6.18
N MET A 27 -31.22 0.78 5.25
CA MET A 27 -32.09 -0.35 5.56
C MET A 27 -31.52 -1.69 5.10
N LEU A 28 -30.27 -1.73 4.59
CA LEU A 28 -29.68 -2.91 3.99
C LEU A 28 -29.39 -4.01 5.02
N ASN A 29 -29.94 -5.20 4.79
CA ASN A 29 -29.87 -6.40 5.62
C ASN A 29 -29.63 -7.64 4.75
N SER A 30 -29.23 -8.75 5.36
CA SER A 30 -29.10 -10.06 4.67
C SER A 30 -30.34 -10.53 3.90
N ASN A 31 -31.54 -10.21 4.40
CA ASN A 31 -32.79 -10.63 3.74
C ASN A 31 -33.17 -9.77 2.54
N ASN A 32 -32.75 -8.51 2.49
CA ASN A 32 -33.18 -7.57 1.43
C ASN A 32 -32.08 -7.26 0.42
N VAL A 33 -30.85 -7.72 0.67
CA VAL A 33 -29.71 -7.45 -0.22
C VAL A 33 -29.93 -7.99 -1.63
N LEU A 34 -30.63 -9.11 -1.78
CA LEU A 34 -30.98 -9.66 -3.10
C LEU A 34 -32.04 -8.80 -3.80
N ASP A 35 -32.97 -8.22 -3.05
CA ASP A 35 -33.95 -7.27 -3.60
C ASP A 35 -33.26 -5.99 -4.06
N TYR A 36 -32.36 -5.45 -3.23
CA TYR A 36 -31.49 -4.33 -3.59
C TYR A 36 -30.68 -4.60 -4.86
N PHE A 37 -30.10 -5.79 -4.97
CA PHE A 37 -29.35 -6.18 -6.16
C PHE A 37 -30.24 -6.33 -7.40
N SER A 38 -31.53 -6.69 -7.24
CA SER A 38 -32.48 -6.83 -8.35
C SER A 38 -33.01 -5.51 -8.92
N GLU A 39 -32.59 -4.37 -8.38
CA GLU A 39 -33.07 -3.06 -8.80
C GLU A 39 -32.85 -2.82 -10.29
N ARG A 40 -33.84 -2.18 -10.94
CA ARG A 40 -33.81 -1.98 -12.40
C ARG A 40 -32.65 -1.08 -12.86
N SER A 41 -32.17 -0.21 -11.98
CA SER A 41 -31.04 0.68 -12.24
C SER A 41 -29.70 -0.05 -12.16
N ASN A 42 -29.64 -1.25 -11.57
CA ASN A 42 -28.42 -2.03 -11.44
C ASN A 42 -28.01 -2.63 -12.81
N PRO A 43 -26.85 -2.27 -13.36
CA PRO A 43 -26.33 -2.83 -14.61
C PRO A 43 -25.88 -4.30 -14.51
N PHE A 44 -25.60 -4.80 -13.29
CA PHE A 44 -25.07 -6.14 -13.05
C PHE A 44 -26.15 -7.24 -12.96
N TYR A 45 -27.41 -6.82 -12.80
CA TYR A 45 -28.54 -7.74 -12.66
C TYR A 45 -29.18 -8.08 -14.00
N ASP A 46 -29.24 -9.37 -14.29
CA ASP A 46 -29.86 -9.91 -15.48
C ASP A 46 -31.31 -10.32 -15.20
N ARG A 47 -32.26 -9.67 -15.88
CA ARG A 47 -33.70 -9.96 -15.71
C ARG A 47 -34.14 -11.29 -16.33
N SER A 48 -33.29 -11.95 -17.11
CA SER A 48 -33.56 -13.30 -17.62
C SER A 48 -33.30 -14.40 -16.59
N CYS A 49 -32.83 -14.05 -15.38
CA CYS A 49 -32.53 -15.01 -14.33
C CYS A 49 -33.78 -15.62 -13.68
N ASN A 50 -33.59 -16.79 -13.07
CA ASN A 50 -34.63 -17.52 -12.36
C ASN A 50 -35.13 -16.77 -11.12
N ASN A 51 -34.30 -15.92 -10.49
CA ASN A 51 -34.71 -15.09 -9.36
C ASN A 51 -35.84 -14.13 -9.76
N GLU A 52 -35.77 -13.51 -10.95
CA GLU A 52 -36.81 -12.63 -11.44
C GLU A 52 -38.10 -13.39 -11.71
N ALA A 53 -38.00 -14.60 -12.29
CA ALA A 53 -39.15 -15.46 -12.52
C ALA A 53 -39.86 -15.85 -11.21
N ILE A 54 -39.09 -16.24 -10.19
CA ILE A 54 -39.62 -16.58 -8.86
C ILE A 54 -40.25 -15.35 -8.20
N LYS A 55 -39.61 -14.18 -8.29
CA LYS A 55 -40.12 -12.91 -7.77
C LYS A 55 -41.44 -12.51 -8.42
N MET A 56 -41.55 -12.66 -9.74
CA MET A 56 -42.78 -12.39 -10.49
C MET A 56 -43.90 -13.38 -10.16
N GLN A 57 -43.58 -14.65 -9.92
CA GLN A 57 -44.54 -15.68 -9.52
C GLN A 57 -44.85 -15.68 -8.01
N ARG A 58 -44.16 -14.85 -7.21
CA ARG A 58 -44.27 -14.79 -5.74
C ARG A 58 -44.04 -16.14 -5.05
N LEU A 59 -43.13 -16.94 -5.60
CA LEU A 59 -42.71 -18.23 -5.00
C LEU A 59 -41.64 -18.01 -3.92
N SER A 60 -41.43 -19.03 -3.07
CA SER A 60 -40.32 -19.02 -2.12
C SER A 60 -38.99 -19.26 -2.84
N MET A 61 -37.91 -18.71 -2.26
CA MET A 61 -36.56 -18.83 -2.80
C MET A 61 -36.04 -20.28 -2.85
N ASP A 62 -36.63 -21.18 -2.06
CA ASP A 62 -36.29 -22.61 -2.05
C ASP A 62 -36.56 -23.30 -3.39
N GLN A 63 -37.48 -22.75 -4.20
CA GLN A 63 -37.79 -23.30 -5.52
C GLN A 63 -36.69 -23.06 -6.55
N LEU A 64 -35.74 -22.17 -6.25
CA LEU A 64 -34.60 -21.90 -7.12
C LEU A 64 -33.77 -23.16 -7.35
N SER A 65 -33.69 -24.07 -6.38
CA SER A 65 -32.90 -25.30 -6.54
C SER A 65 -33.44 -26.27 -7.58
N ASN A 66 -34.74 -26.18 -7.86
CA ASN A 66 -35.45 -27.06 -8.79
C ASN A 66 -35.41 -26.53 -10.23
N MET A 67 -35.10 -25.25 -10.42
CA MET A 67 -35.03 -24.62 -11.72
C MET A 67 -33.62 -24.73 -12.31
N ILE A 68 -33.52 -24.85 -13.63
CA ILE A 68 -32.24 -24.85 -14.35
C ILE A 68 -32.08 -23.47 -14.99
N GLY A 69 -30.88 -22.89 -14.94
CA GLY A 69 -30.62 -21.58 -15.53
C GLY A 69 -29.75 -20.67 -14.68
N LEU A 70 -29.80 -19.38 -14.99
CA LEU A 70 -29.05 -18.35 -14.27
C LEU A 70 -29.75 -18.01 -12.95
N GLU A 71 -28.97 -17.98 -11.88
CA GLU A 71 -29.44 -17.60 -10.56
C GLU A 71 -28.41 -16.75 -9.82
N TYR A 72 -28.92 -15.93 -8.92
CA TYR A 72 -28.12 -15.13 -8.00
C TYR A 72 -28.32 -15.65 -6.59
N CYS A 73 -27.22 -16.03 -5.93
CA CYS A 73 -27.23 -16.53 -4.56
C CYS A 73 -26.37 -15.63 -3.66
N LEU A 74 -26.79 -15.50 -2.40
CA LEU A 74 -26.02 -14.79 -1.39
C LEU A 74 -25.02 -15.78 -0.78
N LEU A 75 -23.73 -15.56 -1.02
CA LEU A 75 -22.67 -16.48 -0.62
C LEU A 75 -22.11 -16.15 0.77
N HIS A 76 -21.87 -14.87 1.02
CA HIS A 76 -21.33 -14.41 2.29
C HIS A 76 -22.02 -13.14 2.76
N VAL A 77 -22.24 -13.07 4.06
CA VAL A 77 -22.93 -11.98 4.74
C VAL A 77 -22.05 -11.54 5.91
N GLN A 78 -21.62 -10.29 5.87
CA GLN A 78 -20.93 -9.61 6.97
C GLN A 78 -21.62 -8.27 7.22
N GLU A 79 -22.67 -8.31 8.03
CA GLU A 79 -23.41 -7.10 8.40
C GLU A 79 -22.51 -6.20 9.28
N PRO A 80 -22.50 -4.87 9.05
CA PRO A 80 -23.29 -4.09 8.08
C PRO A 80 -22.54 -3.72 6.78
N ILE A 81 -21.31 -4.21 6.57
CA ILE A 81 -20.37 -3.62 5.61
C ILE A 81 -20.22 -4.39 4.30
N LEU A 82 -20.34 -5.71 4.28
CA LEU A 82 -20.00 -6.52 3.11
C LEU A 82 -21.02 -7.63 2.87
N TYR A 83 -21.52 -7.70 1.65
CA TYR A 83 -22.28 -8.82 1.14
C TYR A 83 -21.66 -9.32 -0.16
N VAL A 84 -21.61 -10.64 -0.34
CA VAL A 84 -21.07 -11.28 -1.55
C VAL A 84 -22.19 -12.02 -2.25
N VAL A 85 -22.57 -11.54 -3.42
CA VAL A 85 -23.58 -12.16 -4.28
C VAL A 85 -22.86 -12.89 -5.42
N ARG A 86 -23.20 -14.15 -5.64
CA ARG A 86 -22.65 -14.97 -6.72
C ARG A 86 -23.69 -15.16 -7.81
N LYS A 87 -23.30 -14.86 -9.05
CA LYS A 87 -24.02 -15.28 -10.25
C LYS A 87 -23.53 -16.67 -10.62
N GLN A 88 -24.44 -17.62 -10.65
CA GLN A 88 -24.16 -19.00 -11.02
C GLN A 88 -25.16 -19.50 -12.05
N HIS A 89 -24.70 -20.46 -12.87
CA HIS A 89 -25.55 -21.17 -13.80
C HIS A 89 -25.77 -22.59 -13.29
N ARG A 90 -27.00 -22.89 -12.91
CA ARG A 90 -27.40 -24.19 -12.43
C ARG A 90 -27.72 -25.10 -13.61
N HIS A 91 -27.00 -26.22 -13.73
CA HIS A 91 -27.26 -27.25 -14.74
C HIS A 91 -28.14 -28.39 -14.17
N SER A 92 -27.99 -28.69 -12.88
CA SER A 92 -28.81 -29.65 -12.14
C SER A 92 -29.00 -29.17 -10.69
N PRO A 93 -29.92 -29.79 -9.91
CA PRO A 93 -30.10 -29.42 -8.50
C PRO A 93 -28.83 -29.54 -7.64
N THR A 94 -27.90 -30.42 -8.03
CA THR A 94 -26.64 -30.67 -7.33
C THR A 94 -25.44 -29.98 -7.98
N HIS A 95 -25.52 -29.63 -9.26
CA HIS A 95 -24.41 -29.08 -10.02
C HIS A 95 -24.71 -27.66 -10.52
N SER A 96 -23.95 -26.69 -9.99
CA SER A 96 -23.99 -25.29 -10.40
C SER A 96 -22.58 -24.78 -10.70
N THR A 97 -22.44 -24.03 -11.79
CA THR A 97 -21.18 -23.45 -12.24
C THR A 97 -21.16 -21.97 -11.86
N PRO A 98 -20.23 -21.50 -11.01
CA PRO A 98 -20.09 -20.08 -10.70
C PRO A 98 -19.59 -19.32 -11.95
N ILE A 99 -20.19 -18.17 -12.24
CA ILE A 99 -19.81 -17.31 -13.38
C ILE A 99 -19.05 -16.08 -12.89
N ALA A 100 -19.64 -15.35 -11.92
CA ALA A 100 -19.07 -14.11 -11.42
C ALA A 100 -19.54 -13.84 -10.00
N ASP A 101 -18.69 -13.17 -9.22
CA ASP A 101 -19.02 -12.72 -7.87
C ASP A 101 -19.14 -11.19 -7.85
N PHE A 102 -20.02 -10.67 -7.01
CA PHE A 102 -20.30 -9.25 -6.82
C PHE A 102 -20.14 -8.91 -5.35
N TYR A 103 -19.39 -7.84 -5.08
CA TYR A 103 -19.20 -7.30 -3.75
C TYR A 103 -20.11 -6.11 -3.54
N ILE A 104 -20.87 -6.13 -2.46
CA ILE A 104 -21.70 -5.00 -2.02
C ILE A 104 -21.05 -4.46 -0.76
N VAL A 105 -20.26 -3.41 -0.91
CA VAL A 105 -19.50 -2.77 0.17
C VAL A 105 -20.18 -1.48 0.55
N ALA A 106 -20.69 -1.39 1.78
CA ALA A 106 -21.41 -0.22 2.30
C ALA A 106 -22.53 0.28 1.36
N GLY A 107 -23.22 -0.66 0.70
CA GLY A 107 -24.27 -0.36 -0.28
C GLY A 107 -23.78 -0.12 -1.71
N ILE A 108 -22.48 -0.03 -1.98
CA ILE A 108 -21.97 0.10 -3.35
C ILE A 108 -21.65 -1.28 -3.92
N VAL A 109 -22.19 -1.57 -5.11
CA VAL A 109 -22.01 -2.82 -5.83
C VAL A 109 -20.82 -2.71 -6.77
N TYR A 110 -19.89 -3.66 -6.65
CA TYR A 110 -18.71 -3.85 -7.47
C TYR A 110 -18.70 -5.27 -8.03
N GLN A 111 -18.22 -5.44 -9.26
CA GLN A 111 -17.90 -6.77 -9.76
C GLN A 111 -16.55 -7.24 -9.19
N ALA A 112 -16.50 -8.45 -8.65
CA ALA A 112 -15.26 -9.05 -8.18
C ALA A 112 -14.36 -9.37 -9.38
N PRO A 113 -13.09 -8.93 -9.38
CA PRO A 113 -12.15 -9.29 -10.41
C PRO A 113 -11.68 -10.74 -10.27
N ASP A 114 -11.51 -11.40 -11.41
CA ASP A 114 -10.89 -12.72 -11.44
C ASP A 114 -9.40 -12.63 -11.09
N LEU A 115 -8.89 -13.63 -10.38
CA LEU A 115 -7.48 -13.73 -10.02
C LEU A 115 -6.56 -13.65 -11.25
N LEU A 116 -6.96 -14.30 -12.35
CA LEU A 116 -6.19 -14.29 -13.59
C LEU A 116 -6.09 -12.88 -14.19
N SER A 117 -7.18 -12.12 -14.14
CA SER A 117 -7.23 -10.74 -14.64
C SER A 117 -6.32 -9.83 -13.82
N ILE A 118 -6.31 -9.99 -12.50
CA ILE A 118 -5.39 -9.28 -11.61
C ILE A 118 -3.94 -9.62 -11.98
N ILE A 119 -3.57 -10.90 -12.01
CA ILE A 119 -2.19 -11.33 -12.30
C ILE A 119 -1.72 -10.80 -13.66
N ASN A 120 -2.57 -10.87 -14.70
CA ASN A 120 -2.25 -10.36 -16.02
C ASN A 120 -2.00 -8.85 -16.01
N SER A 121 -2.83 -8.08 -15.30
CA SER A 121 -2.63 -6.64 -15.15
C SER A 121 -1.31 -6.32 -14.44
N HIS A 122 -1.01 -7.01 -13.33
CA HIS A 122 0.23 -6.80 -12.59
C HIS A 122 1.48 -7.20 -13.40
N MET A 123 1.43 -8.31 -14.14
CA MET A 123 2.52 -8.74 -15.00
C MET A 123 2.79 -7.73 -16.11
N MET A 124 1.72 -7.24 -16.75
CA MET A 124 1.81 -6.22 -17.79
C MET A 124 2.38 -4.91 -17.27
N SER A 125 1.90 -4.43 -16.11
CA SER A 125 2.43 -3.22 -15.48
C SER A 125 3.90 -3.38 -15.07
N SER A 126 4.30 -4.55 -14.59
CA SER A 126 5.70 -4.81 -14.21
C SER A 126 6.62 -4.82 -15.44
N ALA A 127 6.19 -5.46 -16.53
CA ALA A 127 6.91 -5.46 -17.80
C ALA A 127 7.03 -4.03 -18.36
N TYR A 128 5.94 -3.26 -18.35
CA TYR A 128 5.93 -1.87 -18.80
C TYR A 128 6.91 -0.99 -18.00
N HIS A 129 6.92 -1.10 -16.67
CA HIS A 129 7.88 -0.35 -15.85
C HIS A 129 9.33 -0.80 -16.08
N LEU A 130 9.59 -2.08 -16.33
CA LEU A 130 10.93 -2.57 -16.67
C LEU A 130 11.38 -2.05 -18.03
N GLU A 131 10.52 -2.10 -19.04
CA GLU A 131 10.79 -1.55 -20.37
C GLU A 131 11.10 -0.06 -20.27
N THR A 132 10.25 0.71 -19.59
CA THR A 132 10.46 2.15 -19.38
C THR A 132 11.79 2.41 -18.66
N ALA A 133 12.11 1.65 -17.60
CA ALA A 133 13.38 1.79 -16.89
C ALA A 133 14.59 1.45 -17.76
N PHE A 134 14.49 0.43 -18.62
CA PHE A 134 15.56 0.07 -19.56
C PHE A 134 15.73 1.11 -20.67
N GLU A 135 14.65 1.68 -21.19
CA GLU A 135 14.71 2.77 -22.15
C GLU A 135 15.42 3.99 -21.56
N GLU A 136 15.07 4.36 -20.32
CA GLU A 136 15.74 5.43 -19.59
C GLU A 136 17.22 5.10 -19.36
N LEU A 137 17.55 3.93 -18.82
CA LEU A 137 18.93 3.51 -18.56
C LEU A 137 19.77 3.47 -19.85
N ASN A 138 19.21 2.94 -20.93
CA ASN A 138 19.88 2.90 -22.23
C ASN A 138 20.17 4.32 -22.75
N SER A 139 19.29 5.29 -22.47
CA SER A 139 19.54 6.69 -22.81
C SER A 139 20.68 7.34 -22.01
N LEU A 140 20.99 6.83 -20.81
CA LEU A 140 22.10 7.28 -19.94
C LEU A 140 23.43 6.57 -20.23
N ALA A 141 23.40 5.39 -20.87
CA ALA A 141 24.58 4.61 -21.16
C ALA A 141 25.40 5.22 -22.31
N ARG A 142 26.71 5.40 -22.10
CA ARG A 142 27.67 5.82 -23.13
C ARG A 142 28.80 4.81 -23.23
N PHE A 143 29.06 4.31 -24.44
CA PHE A 143 30.12 3.34 -24.69
C PHE A 143 31.29 4.00 -25.44
N HIS A 144 32.52 3.79 -24.94
CA HIS A 144 33.75 4.19 -25.63
C HIS A 144 34.68 2.96 -25.78
N PRO A 145 35.15 2.60 -26.98
CA PRO A 145 35.91 1.36 -27.22
C PRO A 145 37.15 1.15 -26.33
N SER A 146 37.81 2.22 -25.90
CA SER A 146 38.98 2.15 -25.01
C SER A 146 38.69 2.24 -23.51
N LYS A 147 37.52 2.77 -23.11
CA LYS A 147 37.15 3.00 -21.70
C LYS A 147 36.00 2.10 -21.23
N GLY A 148 35.30 1.45 -22.14
CA GLY A 148 34.13 0.63 -21.87
C GLY A 148 32.86 1.48 -21.67
N TYR A 149 31.95 0.95 -20.85
CA TYR A 149 30.69 1.61 -20.50
C TYR A 149 30.90 2.69 -19.43
N SER A 150 30.28 3.85 -19.65
CA SER A 150 30.20 4.96 -18.70
C SER A 150 28.75 5.41 -18.56
N TRP A 151 28.38 5.85 -17.36
CA TRP A 151 27.03 6.32 -17.03
C TRP A 151 27.10 7.82 -16.75
N GLU A 152 26.40 8.64 -17.53
CA GLU A 152 26.33 10.07 -17.27
C GLU A 152 25.02 10.41 -16.58
N ASN A 153 25.10 10.70 -15.27
CA ASN A 153 23.95 11.20 -14.52
C ASN A 153 23.60 12.58 -15.04
N ARG A 154 22.49 12.65 -15.77
CA ARG A 154 21.99 13.91 -16.33
C ARG A 154 21.69 14.86 -15.15
N ARG A 155 22.58 15.85 -14.92
CA ARG A 155 22.35 16.85 -13.88
C ARG A 155 21.17 17.74 -14.28
N PRO A 156 20.23 18.04 -13.36
CA PRO A 156 19.12 18.94 -13.66
C PRO A 156 19.68 20.32 -14.08
N GLY A 157 19.50 20.68 -15.37
CA GLY A 157 19.99 21.92 -15.97
C GLY A 157 20.92 21.77 -17.17
N GLN A 158 21.32 20.56 -17.57
CA GLN A 158 22.19 20.38 -18.74
C GLN A 158 21.36 20.21 -20.03
N PRO A 159 21.55 21.06 -21.06
CA PRO A 159 20.76 21.00 -22.28
C PRO A 159 21.02 19.71 -23.04
N THR A 160 19.94 19.11 -23.54
CA THR A 160 19.92 17.94 -24.40
C THR A 160 20.53 18.28 -25.75
N GLY A 161 21.73 17.80 -26.03
CA GLY A 161 22.31 17.86 -27.37
C GLY A 161 23.49 16.90 -27.52
N PRO A 162 23.67 16.27 -28.69
CA PRO A 162 24.89 15.53 -28.99
C PRO A 162 26.10 16.46 -28.90
N VAL A 163 27.12 16.01 -28.17
CA VAL A 163 28.37 16.75 -27.87
C VAL A 163 29.23 16.86 -29.13
N THR A 164 28.87 17.75 -30.04
CA THR A 164 29.74 18.25 -31.12
C THR A 164 29.35 19.67 -31.51
N ALA A 165 29.58 20.64 -30.61
CA ALA A 165 29.76 22.06 -30.97
C ALA A 165 30.36 22.84 -29.78
N PRO A 166 31.22 23.84 -30.00
CA PRO A 166 31.88 24.62 -28.95
C PRO A 166 30.89 25.53 -28.20
N PRO A 167 31.24 26.00 -26.98
CA PRO A 167 30.27 26.62 -26.07
C PRO A 167 29.92 28.07 -26.50
N PRO A 168 28.63 28.45 -26.61
CA PRO A 168 28.24 29.84 -26.56
C PRO A 168 28.06 30.31 -25.10
N SER A 169 28.51 31.54 -24.87
CA SER A 169 28.49 32.33 -23.64
C SER A 169 27.11 32.43 -22.93
N PRO A 170 27.07 32.71 -21.62
CA PRO A 170 25.87 32.55 -20.80
C PRO A 170 24.90 33.72 -20.99
N VAL A 171 23.73 33.45 -21.57
CA VAL A 171 22.57 34.34 -21.52
C VAL A 171 21.72 33.94 -20.30
N LYS A 172 21.63 34.85 -19.32
CA LYS A 172 20.73 34.73 -18.17
C LYS A 172 19.28 34.89 -18.64
N VAL A 173 18.48 33.84 -18.48
CA VAL A 173 17.00 33.91 -18.57
C VAL A 173 16.45 33.60 -17.18
N PRO A 174 15.60 34.44 -16.57
CA PRO A 174 15.04 34.19 -15.25
C PRO A 174 13.84 33.24 -15.39
N GLY A 175 14.09 31.94 -15.28
CA GLY A 175 13.06 30.90 -15.20
C GLY A 175 12.80 30.53 -13.74
N LYS A 176 11.52 30.48 -13.36
CA LYS A 176 11.04 30.12 -12.01
C LYS A 176 11.73 28.86 -11.49
N ARG A 177 12.32 28.97 -10.31
CA ARG A 177 12.76 27.81 -9.52
C ARG A 177 11.51 27.14 -9.00
N ASP A 178 11.19 25.96 -9.53
CA ASP A 178 10.29 25.05 -8.84
C ASP A 178 11.01 24.70 -7.54
N THR A 179 10.50 25.25 -6.45
CA THR A 179 10.93 24.93 -5.10
C THR A 179 10.73 23.43 -4.94
N GLU A 180 11.82 22.65 -4.93
CA GLU A 180 11.78 21.28 -4.40
C GLU A 180 11.08 21.38 -3.05
N GLU A 181 9.82 20.93 -2.98
CA GLU A 181 9.07 20.98 -1.75
C GLU A 181 9.81 20.10 -0.75
N ALA A 182 10.49 20.78 0.17
CA ALA A 182 11.11 20.21 1.33
C ALA A 182 10.13 19.20 1.95
N SER A 183 10.50 17.91 1.90
CA SER A 183 9.70 16.79 2.39
C SER A 183 8.92 17.13 3.66
N SER A 184 7.65 16.75 3.71
CA SER A 184 6.74 17.07 4.81
C SER A 184 7.35 16.67 6.16
N GLN A 185 7.20 17.50 7.19
CA GLN A 185 7.78 17.26 8.53
C GLN A 185 7.45 15.86 9.08
N PHE A 186 6.25 15.34 8.78
CA PHE A 186 5.86 14.00 9.22
C PHE A 186 6.69 12.90 8.55
N GLN A 187 7.05 13.08 7.27
CA GLN A 187 7.90 12.15 6.54
C GLN A 187 9.31 12.13 7.13
N ARG A 188 9.84 13.29 7.52
CA ARG A 188 11.16 13.40 8.17
C ARG A 188 11.19 12.70 9.52
N LEU A 189 10.22 12.98 10.38
CA LEU A 189 10.13 12.34 11.70
C LEU A 189 9.99 10.82 11.60
N ARG A 190 9.23 10.33 10.63
CA ARG A 190 9.09 8.89 10.39
C ARG A 190 10.40 8.27 9.89
N VAL A 191 11.11 8.93 8.99
CA VAL A 191 12.41 8.47 8.47
C VAL A 191 13.46 8.47 9.58
N ASP A 192 13.52 9.51 10.41
CA ASP A 192 14.46 9.60 11.52
C ASP A 192 14.23 8.47 12.53
N MET A 193 12.96 8.18 12.86
CA MET A 193 12.61 7.05 13.72
C MET A 193 13.11 5.71 13.15
N LEU A 194 12.96 5.50 11.83
CA LEU A 194 13.44 4.29 11.16
C LEU A 194 14.97 4.22 11.12
N LEU A 195 15.67 5.33 10.90
CA LEU A 195 17.13 5.38 10.92
C LEU A 195 17.68 5.09 12.32
N VAL A 196 17.02 5.56 13.38
CA VAL A 196 17.38 5.23 14.76
C VAL A 196 17.19 3.73 15.04
N GLU A 197 16.10 3.13 14.58
CA GLU A 197 15.91 1.68 14.69
C GLU A 197 16.97 0.90 13.90
N LEU A 198 17.34 1.37 12.72
CA LEU A 198 18.27 0.69 11.83
C LEU A 198 19.72 0.79 12.34
N THR A 199 20.13 1.95 12.83
CA THR A 199 21.45 2.15 13.46
C THR A 199 21.60 1.36 14.77
N ARG A 200 20.51 1.13 15.51
CA ARG A 200 20.50 0.22 16.66
C ARG A 200 20.63 -1.24 16.26
N LYS A 201 19.96 -1.66 15.19
CA LYS A 201 20.03 -3.05 14.70
C LYS A 201 21.38 -3.37 14.04
N PHE A 202 22.02 -2.38 13.43
CA PHE A 202 23.29 -2.52 12.73
C PHE A 202 24.29 -1.46 13.20
N PRO A 203 24.94 -1.67 14.36
CA PRO A 203 25.98 -0.75 14.82
C PRO A 203 27.13 -0.75 13.81
N LEU A 204 27.49 0.44 13.34
CA LEU A 204 28.62 0.61 12.43
C LEU A 204 29.90 0.15 13.15
N PRO A 205 30.77 -0.66 12.52
CA PRO A 205 32.02 -1.09 13.12
C PRO A 205 32.91 0.14 13.36
N LEU A 206 33.31 0.36 14.62
CA LEU A 206 34.26 1.40 14.95
C LEU A 206 35.61 1.12 14.26
N PRO A 207 36.25 2.12 13.63
CA PRO A 207 37.61 1.98 13.13
C PRO A 207 38.57 1.59 14.26
N GLN A 208 39.34 0.51 14.09
CA GLN A 208 40.29 -0.08 15.06
C GLN A 208 41.49 0.81 15.43
N ALA A 209 41.49 2.11 15.14
CA ALA A 209 42.64 3.00 15.31
C ALA A 209 42.92 3.45 16.77
N LEU A 210 42.13 3.00 17.76
CA LEU A 210 42.36 3.32 19.19
C LEU A 210 42.74 2.10 20.05
N ALA A 211 42.96 0.92 19.46
CA ALA A 211 43.18 -0.34 20.20
C ALA A 211 44.64 -0.83 20.25
N ALA A 212 45.64 0.06 20.13
CA ALA A 212 47.04 -0.33 20.24
C ALA A 212 47.84 0.63 21.13
N VAL A 213 47.91 0.31 22.44
CA VAL A 213 49.02 0.73 23.31
C VAL A 213 49.54 -0.54 24.00
N PRO A 214 50.82 -0.92 23.83
CA PRO A 214 51.40 -2.07 24.50
C PRO A 214 51.61 -1.81 25.99
N GLN A 215 51.26 -2.80 26.81
CA GLN A 215 51.54 -2.84 28.25
C GLN A 215 53.03 -3.11 28.49
N ASN A 216 53.68 -2.28 29.31
CA ASN A 216 54.89 -2.64 30.05
C ASN A 216 54.79 -2.09 31.47
N VAL A 217 54.97 -2.97 32.45
CA VAL A 217 54.86 -2.72 33.90
C VAL A 217 56.25 -2.43 34.47
N ILE A 218 56.49 -1.23 35.03
CA ILE A 218 57.47 -1.00 36.12
C ILE A 218 56.93 0.09 37.09
N ASN A 219 57.20 -0.16 38.37
CA ASN A 219 56.78 0.48 39.63
C ASN A 219 56.94 2.01 39.80
N ASN A 220 56.16 2.48 40.79
CA ASN A 220 56.34 3.61 41.72
C ASN A 220 55.85 5.03 41.35
N GLN A 221 54.72 5.37 41.98
CA GLN A 221 54.45 6.58 42.78
C GLN A 221 55.16 7.88 42.36
N GLN A 222 54.42 8.76 41.67
CA GLN A 222 54.23 10.19 41.96
C GLN A 222 53.45 10.84 40.80
N THR A 223 52.79 11.98 41.03
CA THR A 223 52.03 12.84 40.10
C THR A 223 50.58 12.44 39.78
N ASN A 224 49.69 12.66 40.75
CA ASN A 224 48.22 12.60 40.58
C ASN A 224 47.53 13.97 40.78
N GLU A 225 48.19 15.08 40.42
CA GLU A 225 47.64 16.43 40.66
C GLU A 225 47.40 17.31 39.42
N VAL A 226 47.74 16.88 38.20
CA VAL A 226 47.66 17.79 37.03
C VAL A 226 46.43 17.56 36.13
N ILE A 227 45.84 16.35 36.11
CA ILE A 227 44.80 16.01 35.11
C ILE A 227 43.37 16.43 35.51
N LYS A 228 43.14 16.79 36.80
CA LYS A 228 41.81 17.25 37.26
C LYS A 228 41.46 18.71 36.93
N LYS A 229 42.35 19.47 36.29
CA LYS A 229 42.11 20.90 35.99
C LYS A 229 41.61 21.19 34.57
N GLU A 230 41.83 20.34 33.58
CA GLU A 230 41.49 20.67 32.17
C GLU A 230 40.06 20.25 31.75
N VAL A 231 39.48 19.18 32.32
CA VAL A 231 38.13 18.71 31.90
C VAL A 231 36.99 19.61 32.40
N LYS A 232 37.24 20.53 33.33
CA LYS A 232 36.20 21.37 33.96
C LYS A 232 35.91 22.68 33.21
N GLN A 233 36.66 23.00 32.13
CA GLN A 233 36.53 24.29 31.44
C GLN A 233 35.68 24.28 30.16
N GLU A 234 35.38 23.14 29.52
CA GLU A 234 34.65 23.16 28.23
C GLU A 234 33.13 22.88 28.33
N ILE A 235 32.60 22.43 29.48
CA ILE A 235 31.16 22.06 29.59
C ILE A 235 30.27 23.23 30.08
N LYS A 236 30.81 24.45 30.22
CA LYS A 236 30.07 25.64 30.71
C LYS A 236 29.99 26.77 29.68
N GLN A 237 29.27 26.52 28.59
CA GLN A 237 28.65 27.49 27.67
C GLN A 237 27.83 26.57 26.73
N GLU A 238 26.51 26.42 26.81
CA GLU A 238 25.44 27.39 26.96
C GLU A 238 24.24 26.75 27.70
N MET A 239 23.55 27.57 28.49
CA MET A 239 22.36 27.21 29.24
C MET A 239 21.14 27.96 28.68
N VAL A 240 20.02 27.22 28.57
CA VAL A 240 18.64 27.61 28.90
C VAL A 240 17.81 28.43 27.88
N GLN A 241 16.73 27.81 27.41
CA GLN A 241 15.37 28.35 27.65
C GLN A 241 14.33 27.22 27.70
N ASP A 242 13.96 26.87 28.93
CA ASP A 242 12.80 26.06 29.28
C ASP A 242 11.53 26.93 29.26
N VAL A 243 10.44 26.41 28.70
CA VAL A 243 9.08 26.88 29.00
C VAL A 243 8.32 25.73 29.68
N ILE A 244 7.87 26.04 30.89
CA ILE A 244 7.20 25.19 31.87
C ILE A 244 5.72 25.01 31.48
N ILE A 245 5.21 23.77 31.45
CA ILE A 245 3.79 23.48 31.72
C ILE A 245 3.68 22.33 32.73
N LYS A 246 2.86 22.60 33.75
CA LYS A 246 2.62 21.86 34.98
C LYS A 246 2.01 20.48 34.76
N GLN A 247 2.49 19.50 35.53
CA GLN A 247 1.81 18.23 35.81
C GLN A 247 0.86 18.39 37.00
N GLU A 248 -0.33 17.82 36.88
CA GLU A 248 -1.25 17.59 38.00
C GLU A 248 -1.56 16.07 38.10
N ALA A 249 -1.92 15.63 39.30
CA ALA A 249 -1.74 14.29 39.85
C ALA A 249 -2.71 13.19 39.34
N GLN A 250 -2.32 11.92 39.58
CA GLN A 250 -3.03 10.68 39.21
C GLN A 250 -4.37 10.43 39.95
N PRO A 251 -5.15 9.41 39.54
CA PRO A 251 -5.08 8.14 40.28
C PRO A 251 -5.18 6.84 39.46
N ILE A 252 -4.73 5.78 40.12
CA ILE A 252 -4.59 4.37 39.75
C ILE A 252 -5.95 3.64 39.67
N ASN A 253 -6.13 2.74 38.69
CA ASN A 253 -6.96 1.50 38.66
C ASN A 253 -6.86 0.88 37.25
N SER A 254 -6.86 -0.42 36.95
CA SER A 254 -6.61 -1.72 37.61
C SER A 254 -6.82 -2.80 36.51
N LEU A 255 -6.09 -3.93 36.56
CA LEU A 255 -6.33 -5.23 35.85
C LEU A 255 -5.90 -5.30 34.36
N SER A 256 -4.81 -5.99 33.98
CA SER A 256 -4.70 -7.47 33.84
C SER A 256 -3.30 -7.87 33.29
N PRO A 257 -2.85 -9.14 33.43
CA PRO A 257 -1.41 -9.52 33.35
C PRO A 257 -0.91 -9.89 31.93
N PRO A 258 0.42 -9.80 31.66
CA PRO A 258 1.00 -10.23 30.38
C PRO A 258 1.10 -11.76 30.25
N MET A 259 0.58 -12.28 29.14
CA MET A 259 0.62 -13.70 28.76
C MET A 259 2.06 -14.21 28.54
N ARG A 260 2.36 -15.39 29.08
CA ARG A 260 3.61 -16.14 28.81
C ARG A 260 3.56 -16.81 27.43
N PRO A 261 4.69 -16.93 26.72
CA PRO A 261 4.76 -17.70 25.47
C PRO A 261 4.78 -19.24 25.72
N PRO A 262 4.39 -20.06 24.73
CA PRO A 262 4.19 -21.51 24.90
C PRO A 262 5.50 -22.32 24.88
N PRO A 263 5.54 -23.53 25.48
CA PRO A 263 6.77 -24.32 25.62
C PRO A 263 7.15 -25.13 24.36
N GLU A 264 8.47 -25.25 24.13
CA GLU A 264 9.10 -26.04 23.06
C GLU A 264 8.95 -27.56 23.26
N LYS A 265 8.59 -28.28 22.19
CA LYS A 265 8.53 -29.74 22.15
C LYS A 265 9.93 -30.34 22.02
N LYS A 266 10.38 -31.08 23.03
CA LYS A 266 11.60 -31.91 22.97
C LYS A 266 11.36 -33.17 22.13
N PHE A 267 12.15 -33.34 21.08
CA PHE A 267 12.25 -34.56 20.27
C PHE A 267 13.10 -35.60 21.03
N LYS A 268 12.58 -36.82 21.21
CA LYS A 268 13.36 -37.97 21.72
C LYS A 268 13.66 -38.91 20.55
N PRO A 269 14.91 -39.33 20.32
CA PRO A 269 15.23 -40.36 19.35
C PRO A 269 14.92 -41.75 19.91
N SER A 270 14.39 -42.61 19.06
CA SER A 270 14.29 -44.06 19.21
C SER A 270 15.53 -44.73 18.62
#